data_AF-R9IPE2-F1
#
_entry.id   AF-R9IPE2-F1
#
_cell.length_a   1.000
_cell.length_b   1.000
_cell.length_c   1.000
_cell.angle_alpha   90.00
_cell.angle_beta   90.00
_cell.angle_gamma   90.00
#
_symmetry.space_group_name_H-M   'P 1'
#
loop_
_entity.id
_entity.type
_entity.pdbx_description
1 polymer ?
#
loop_
_entity_poly.entity_id
_entity_poly.type
_entity_poly.pdbx_seq_one_letter_code
_entity_poly.pdbx_strand_id
1 'polypeptide(L)'
;MENFEKDMLRFIRLHKQCDKARLIQNMNKVMQEKGIKRRNKCRWIAEITGVPVGTVNTWFTTAKCRDKNRIPPDAMCLLALALKVPVRRFLEGEEEKQKDGMVKPDRRSRIYCSIRRNEAEDAWNDRYALQMGEWGKQDKEVKQKFLDELYFQHLEQNRKDK
;
A
#
# COMPACT_ATOMS: atom_id res chain seq x y z
N MET A 1 -8.30 -6.74 24.37
CA MET A 1 -8.76 -7.66 23.31
C MET A 1 -9.21 -6.94 22.04
N GLU A 2 -9.57 -5.65 22.07
CA GLU A 2 -10.11 -4.93 20.89
C GLU A 2 -9.19 -4.77 19.67
N ASN A 3 -7.86 -4.73 19.83
CA ASN A 3 -6.96 -4.41 18.71
C ASN A 3 -6.83 -5.57 17.71
N PHE A 4 -6.81 -6.81 18.19
CA PHE A 4 -6.66 -7.99 17.34
C PHE A 4 -7.89 -8.20 16.42
N GLU A 5 -9.10 -8.06 16.97
CA GLU A 5 -10.33 -8.14 16.19
C GLU A 5 -10.41 -7.03 15.12
N LYS A 6 -10.05 -5.79 15.49
CA LYS A 6 -9.96 -4.66 14.54
C LYS A 6 -8.95 -4.95 13.42
N ASP A 7 -7.79 -5.52 13.74
CA ASP A 7 -6.76 -5.87 12.76
C ASP A 7 -7.21 -7.01 11.83
N MET A 8 -7.91 -8.03 12.36
CA MET A 8 -8.50 -9.10 11.55
C MET A 8 -9.57 -8.55 10.59
N LEU A 9 -10.46 -7.69 11.08
CA LEU A 9 -11.49 -7.05 10.25
C LEU A 9 -10.86 -6.18 9.16
N ARG A 10 -9.81 -5.42 9.49
CA ARG A 10 -9.03 -4.65 8.50
C ARG A 10 -8.41 -5.56 7.45
N PHE A 11 -7.78 -6.66 7.87
CA PHE A 11 -7.18 -7.64 6.95
C PHE A 11 -8.19 -8.25 5.99
N ILE A 12 -9.33 -8.72 6.50
CA ILE A 12 -10.41 -9.30 5.67
C ILE A 12 -10.96 -8.26 4.69
N ARG A 13 -11.14 -7.01 5.13
CA ARG A 13 -11.59 -5.92 4.26
C ARG A 13 -10.60 -5.65 3.14
N LEU A 14 -9.32 -5.53 3.45
CA LEU A 14 -8.26 -5.30 2.46
C LEU A 14 -8.14 -6.47 1.48
N HIS A 15 -8.24 -7.71 1.96
CA HIS A 15 -8.25 -8.90 1.10
C HIS A 15 -9.40 -8.90 0.08
N LYS A 16 -10.60 -8.49 0.52
CA LYS A 16 -11.77 -8.36 -0.37
C LYS A 16 -11.58 -7.26 -1.40
N GLN A 17 -11.02 -6.11 -1.00
CA GLN A 17 -10.83 -4.95 -1.87
C GLN A 17 -9.64 -5.08 -2.82
N CYS A 18 -8.58 -5.80 -2.44
CA CYS A 18 -7.39 -5.97 -3.25
C CYS A 18 -7.73 -6.71 -4.54
N ASP A 19 -7.29 -6.18 -5.68
CA ASP A 19 -7.45 -6.84 -6.97
C ASP A 19 -6.69 -8.19 -7.03
N LYS A 20 -7.26 -9.19 -7.72
CA LYS A 20 -6.66 -10.53 -7.80
C LYS A 20 -5.31 -10.50 -8.51
N ALA A 21 -5.19 -9.78 -9.62
CA ALA A 21 -3.95 -9.70 -10.38
C ALA A 21 -2.87 -8.98 -9.55
N ARG A 22 -3.24 -7.92 -8.85
CA ARG A 22 -2.37 -7.20 -7.92
C ARG A 22 -1.87 -8.09 -6.78
N LEU A 23 -2.76 -8.85 -6.13
CA LEU A 23 -2.40 -9.80 -5.08
C LEU A 23 -1.40 -10.85 -5.59
N ILE A 24 -1.66 -11.41 -6.77
CA ILE A 24 -0.76 -12.38 -7.42
C ILE A 24 0.62 -11.75 -7.67
N GLN A 25 0.69 -10.52 -8.17
CA GLN A 25 1.95 -9.81 -8.42
C GLN A 25 2.74 -9.59 -7.13
N ASN A 26 2.09 -9.05 -6.09
CA ASN A 26 2.71 -8.80 -4.80
C ASN A 26 3.27 -10.09 -4.18
N MET A 27 2.49 -11.17 -4.18
CA MET A 27 2.94 -12.46 -3.64
C MET A 27 4.09 -13.06 -4.44
N ASN A 28 4.05 -13.00 -5.79
CA ASN A 28 5.16 -13.45 -6.61
C ASN A 28 6.44 -12.65 -6.31
N LYS A 29 6.35 -11.34 -6.12
CA LYS A 29 7.49 -10.48 -5.75
C LYS A 29 8.09 -10.89 -4.41
N VAL A 30 7.26 -11.05 -3.37
CA VAL A 30 7.74 -11.46 -2.04
C VAL A 30 8.37 -12.86 -2.09
N MET A 31 7.79 -13.78 -2.85
CA MET A 31 8.36 -15.12 -3.04
C MET A 31 9.72 -15.08 -3.76
N GLN A 32 9.87 -14.25 -4.79
CA GLN A 32 11.14 -14.07 -5.49
C GLN A 32 12.23 -13.49 -4.58
N GLU A 33 11.91 -12.48 -3.76
CA GLU A 33 12.83 -11.91 -2.78
C GLU A 33 13.30 -12.95 -1.74
N LYS A 34 12.47 -13.96 -1.46
CA LYS A 34 12.80 -15.08 -0.57
C LYS A 34 13.44 -16.27 -1.31
N GLY A 35 13.80 -16.11 -2.58
CA GLY A 35 14.49 -17.12 -3.38
C GLY A 35 13.59 -18.21 -3.98
N ILE A 36 12.27 -18.09 -3.86
CA ILE A 36 11.32 -19.08 -4.39
C ILE A 36 11.07 -18.81 -5.87
N LYS A 37 11.59 -19.69 -6.72
CA LYS A 37 11.44 -19.59 -8.17
C LYS A 37 9.99 -19.84 -8.61
N ARG A 38 9.54 -19.09 -9.62
CA ARG A 38 8.19 -19.18 -10.19
C ARG A 38 7.76 -20.60 -10.59
N ARG A 39 8.69 -21.42 -11.12
CA ARG A 39 8.43 -22.79 -11.58
C ARG A 39 8.01 -23.74 -10.44
N ASN A 40 8.51 -23.51 -9.22
CA ASN A 40 8.26 -24.39 -8.07
C ASN A 40 7.25 -23.79 -7.08
N LYS A 41 6.78 -22.56 -7.31
CA LYS A 41 5.95 -21.82 -6.36
C LYS A 41 4.69 -22.60 -5.95
N CYS A 42 3.96 -23.17 -6.91
CA CYS A 42 2.68 -23.80 -6.61
C CYS A 42 2.84 -25.12 -5.85
N ARG A 43 3.96 -25.83 -6.08
CA ARG A 43 4.32 -27.02 -5.31
C ARG A 43 4.70 -26.64 -3.88
N TRP A 44 5.55 -25.63 -3.73
CA TRP A 44 5.93 -25.12 -2.41
C TRP A 44 4.72 -24.61 -1.61
N ILE A 45 3.82 -23.86 -2.24
CA ILE A 45 2.58 -23.37 -1.61
C ILE A 45 1.67 -24.55 -1.21
N ALA A 46 1.56 -25.57 -2.04
CA ALA A 46 0.78 -26.76 -1.72
C ALA A 46 1.34 -27.50 -0.50
N GLU A 47 2.67 -27.62 -0.39
CA GLU A 47 3.33 -28.21 0.78
C GLU A 47 3.05 -27.41 2.06
N ILE A 48 3.07 -26.08 2.00
CA ILE A 48 2.83 -25.21 3.15
C ILE A 48 1.35 -25.19 3.58
N THR A 49 0.43 -25.18 2.62
CA THR A 49 -1.00 -25.02 2.89
C THR A 49 -1.76 -26.34 3.00
N GLY A 50 -1.16 -27.46 2.60
CA GLY A 50 -1.83 -28.77 2.50
C GLY A 50 -2.84 -28.86 1.35
N VAL A 51 -2.95 -27.81 0.52
CA VAL A 51 -3.93 -27.72 -0.55
C VAL A 51 -3.38 -28.35 -1.83
N PRO A 52 -4.18 -29.10 -2.61
CA PRO A 52 -3.72 -29.70 -3.86
C PRO A 52 -3.14 -28.66 -4.84
N VAL A 53 -2.03 -29.01 -5.50
CA VAL A 53 -1.32 -28.14 -6.46
C VAL A 53 -2.26 -27.63 -7.57
N GLY A 54 -3.22 -28.45 -8.02
CA GLY A 54 -4.22 -28.06 -9.00
C GLY A 54 -5.06 -26.87 -8.54
N THR A 55 -5.53 -26.89 -7.28
CA THR A 55 -6.27 -25.79 -6.66
C THR A 55 -5.41 -24.55 -6.52
N VAL A 56 -4.17 -24.71 -6.04
CA VAL A 56 -3.19 -23.61 -5.93
C VAL A 56 -2.94 -22.95 -7.29
N ASN A 57 -2.83 -23.72 -8.36
CA ASN A 57 -2.69 -23.17 -9.71
C ASN A 57 -3.86 -22.27 -10.10
N THR A 58 -5.09 -22.58 -9.67
CA THR A 58 -6.26 -21.74 -9.94
C THR A 58 -6.24 -20.40 -9.19
N TRP A 59 -5.49 -20.33 -8.08
CA TRP A 59 -5.33 -19.08 -7.34
C TRP A 59 -4.41 -18.10 -8.07
N PHE A 60 -3.38 -18.60 -8.75
CA PHE A 60 -2.35 -17.80 -9.42
C PHE A 60 -2.62 -17.55 -10.91
N THR A 61 -3.88 -17.62 -11.34
CA THR A 61 -4.31 -17.27 -12.71
C THR A 61 -5.24 -16.07 -12.71
N THR A 62 -5.12 -15.24 -13.75
CA THR A 62 -5.95 -14.05 -14.02
C THR A 62 -7.00 -14.31 -15.10
N ALA A 63 -7.23 -15.58 -15.47
CA ALA A 63 -8.27 -15.94 -16.43
C ALA A 63 -9.67 -15.64 -15.86
N LYS A 64 -10.54 -15.00 -16.67
CA LYS A 64 -11.89 -14.55 -16.28
C LYS A 64 -12.74 -15.66 -15.63
N CYS A 65 -12.67 -16.89 -16.17
CA CYS A 65 -13.40 -18.04 -15.63
C CYS A 65 -12.95 -18.48 -14.22
N ARG A 66 -11.86 -17.89 -13.70
CA ARG A 66 -11.27 -18.17 -12.39
C ARG A 66 -11.18 -16.92 -11.51
N ASP A 67 -11.83 -15.82 -11.86
CA ASP A 67 -11.75 -14.57 -11.08
C ASP A 67 -12.20 -14.75 -9.62
N LYS A 68 -13.17 -15.65 -9.40
CA LYS A 68 -13.66 -16.02 -8.06
C LYS A 68 -12.68 -16.90 -7.27
N ASN A 69 -11.71 -17.55 -7.92
CA ASN A 69 -10.71 -18.41 -7.28
C ASN A 69 -9.57 -17.57 -6.72
N ARG A 70 -9.84 -16.75 -5.71
CA ARG A 70 -8.81 -16.00 -4.98
C ARG A 70 -8.05 -16.88 -4.00
N ILE A 71 -6.85 -16.44 -3.64
CA ILE A 71 -6.07 -17.06 -2.56
C ILE A 71 -6.82 -16.84 -1.26
N PRO A 72 -7.18 -17.91 -0.52
CA PRO A 72 -7.88 -17.78 0.76
C PRO A 72 -7.06 -17.04 1.83
N PRO A 73 -7.68 -16.28 2.74
CA PRO A 73 -6.97 -15.53 3.78
C PRO A 73 -6.12 -16.40 4.72
N ASP A 74 -6.61 -17.59 5.08
CA ASP A 74 -5.89 -18.60 5.88
C ASP A 74 -4.64 -19.09 5.15
N ALA A 75 -4.74 -19.39 3.85
CA ALA A 75 -3.58 -19.73 3.03
C ALA A 75 -2.56 -18.58 2.98
N MET A 76 -3.01 -17.32 2.90
CA MET A 76 -2.11 -16.16 2.98
C MET A 76 -1.40 -16.07 4.33
N CYS A 77 -2.08 -16.35 5.45
CA CYS A 77 -1.47 -16.37 6.76
C CYS A 77 -0.38 -17.44 6.88
N LEU A 78 -0.65 -18.67 6.41
CA LEU A 78 0.34 -19.76 6.40
C LEU A 78 1.57 -19.41 5.56
N LEU A 79 1.37 -18.80 4.40
CA LEU A 79 2.45 -18.36 3.54
C LEU A 79 3.28 -17.23 4.17
N ALA A 80 2.62 -16.27 4.83
CA ALA A 80 3.30 -15.18 5.55
C ALA A 80 4.19 -15.73 6.67
N LEU A 81 3.66 -16.69 7.44
CA LEU A 81 4.41 -17.38 8.51
C LEU A 81 5.63 -18.11 7.93
N ALA A 82 5.43 -18.92 6.87
CA ALA A 82 6.52 -19.65 6.23
C ALA A 82 7.61 -18.74 5.64
N LEU A 83 7.23 -17.60 5.08
CA LEU A 83 8.14 -16.61 4.50
C LEU A 83 8.77 -15.66 5.54
N LYS A 84 8.29 -15.71 6.80
CA LYS A 84 8.65 -14.78 7.88
C LYS A 84 8.46 -13.32 7.46
N VAL A 85 7.27 -13.00 6.96
CA VAL A 85 6.86 -11.65 6.55
C VAL A 85 5.47 -11.34 7.12
N PRO A 86 5.12 -10.06 7.37
CA PRO A 86 3.77 -9.73 7.77
C PRO A 86 2.79 -9.92 6.60
N VAL A 87 1.59 -10.45 6.87
CA VAL A 87 0.56 -10.75 5.85
C VAL A 87 0.21 -9.53 4.98
N ARG A 88 0.19 -8.33 5.60
CA ARG A 88 -0.08 -7.06 4.91
C ARG A 88 0.81 -6.82 3.69
N ARG A 89 2.03 -7.38 3.69
CA ARG A 89 2.98 -7.24 2.58
C ARG A 89 2.49 -7.85 1.26
N PHE A 90 1.53 -8.76 1.32
CA PHE A 90 0.89 -9.32 0.13
C PHE A 90 -0.22 -8.42 -0.42
N LEU A 91 -0.84 -7.62 0.44
CA LEU A 91 -1.97 -6.75 0.10
C LEU A 91 -1.47 -5.36 -0.35
N GLU A 92 -0.44 -4.86 0.31
CA GLU A 92 0.18 -3.56 0.02
C GLU A 92 0.99 -3.60 -1.28
N GLY A 93 0.44 -3.00 -2.34
CA GLY A 93 1.24 -2.61 -3.51
C GLY A 93 2.20 -1.45 -3.18
N GLU A 94 3.17 -1.16 -4.05
CA GLU A 94 4.06 0.00 -3.84
C GLU A 94 3.30 1.34 -3.74
N GLU A 95 2.10 1.42 -4.32
CA GLU A 95 1.17 2.55 -4.19
C GLU A 95 0.47 2.61 -2.82
N GLU A 96 0.28 1.48 -2.13
CA GLU A 96 -0.27 1.49 -0.76
C GLU A 96 0.79 1.80 0.29
N LYS A 97 2.07 1.51 0.01
CA LYS A 97 3.20 2.07 0.80
C LYS A 97 3.29 3.59 0.71
N GLN A 98 2.80 4.19 -0.40
CA GLN A 98 2.64 5.63 -0.53
C GLN A 98 1.45 6.16 0.29
N LYS A 99 0.39 5.37 0.50
CA LYS A 99 -0.82 5.77 1.23
C LYS A 99 -0.81 5.48 2.75
N ASP A 100 -0.12 4.43 3.21
CA ASP A 100 -0.13 3.99 4.62
C ASP A 100 1.12 4.44 5.42
N GLY A 101 1.85 5.47 4.96
CA GLY A 101 2.73 6.26 5.83
C GLY A 101 4.21 5.89 5.91
N MET A 102 4.91 5.68 4.78
CA MET A 102 6.38 5.57 4.81
C MET A 102 7.14 6.17 3.61
N VAL A 103 6.58 7.14 2.89
CA VAL A 103 7.41 8.10 2.16
C VAL A 103 7.52 9.33 3.04
N LYS A 104 8.62 9.47 3.78
CA LYS A 104 8.92 10.78 4.37
C LYS A 104 9.10 11.74 3.19
N PRO A 105 8.38 12.88 3.15
CA PRO A 105 8.57 13.85 2.09
C PRO A 105 10.05 14.23 2.04
N ASP A 106 10.60 14.30 0.83
CA ASP A 106 11.96 14.82 0.68
C ASP A 106 11.92 16.33 0.88
N ARG A 107 12.03 16.73 2.15
CA ARG A 107 12.01 18.13 2.59
C ARG A 107 13.20 18.94 2.09
N ARG A 108 14.22 18.28 1.52
CA ARG A 108 15.38 18.92 0.88
C ARG A 108 15.22 19.05 -0.63
N SER A 109 14.20 18.43 -1.22
CA SER A 109 13.96 18.54 -2.66
C SER A 109 13.69 19.99 -3.08
N ARG A 110 14.07 20.31 -4.31
CA ARG A 110 13.82 21.63 -4.92
C ARG A 110 12.32 21.97 -4.93
N ILE A 111 11.47 20.99 -5.21
CA ILE A 111 10.01 21.13 -5.24
C ILE A 111 9.50 21.51 -3.84
N TYR A 112 9.90 20.76 -2.81
CA TYR A 112 9.48 21.05 -1.43
C TYR A 112 9.93 22.46 -0.98
N CYS A 113 11.16 22.84 -1.31
CA CYS A 113 11.68 24.18 -1.00
C CYS A 113 10.93 25.30 -1.74
N SER A 114 10.50 25.06 -2.98
CA SER A 114 9.69 25.99 -3.77
C SER A 114 8.32 26.18 -3.14
N ILE A 115 7.60 25.09 -2.87
CA ILE A 115 6.26 25.11 -2.26
C ILE A 115 6.29 25.91 -0.95
N ARG A 116 7.27 25.61 -0.08
CA ARG A 116 7.40 26.29 1.22
C ARG A 116 7.62 27.79 1.11
N ARG A 117 8.35 28.27 0.10
CA ARG A 117 8.69 29.69 -0.05
C ARG A 117 7.66 30.49 -0.82
N ASN A 118 6.99 29.86 -1.78
CA ASN A 118 6.27 30.59 -2.81
C ASN A 118 4.77 30.28 -2.84
N GLU A 119 4.32 29.14 -2.29
CA GLU A 119 2.95 28.65 -2.53
C GLU A 119 2.18 28.34 -1.25
N ALA A 120 2.88 27.88 -0.21
CA ALA A 120 2.24 27.32 0.98
C ALA A 120 1.38 28.32 1.77
N GLU A 121 1.81 29.58 1.82
CA GLU A 121 1.08 30.63 2.55
C GLU A 121 -0.21 31.01 1.81
N ASP A 122 -0.11 31.32 0.52
CA ASP A 122 -1.26 31.66 -0.31
C ASP A 122 -2.25 30.50 -0.37
N ALA A 123 -1.77 29.28 -0.63
CA ALA A 123 -2.60 28.08 -0.70
C ALA A 123 -3.30 27.75 0.63
N TRP A 124 -2.66 28.06 1.77
CA TRP A 124 -3.31 27.91 3.08
C TRP A 124 -4.37 28.97 3.28
N ASN A 125 -4.03 30.23 3.03
CA ASN A 125 -4.92 31.35 3.27
C ASN A 125 -6.18 31.24 2.41
N ASP A 126 -6.04 30.86 1.13
CA ASP A 126 -7.14 30.66 0.21
C ASP A 126 -8.09 29.53 0.65
N ARG A 127 -7.55 28.44 1.22
CA ARG A 127 -8.33 27.25 1.57
C ARG A 127 -8.92 27.29 2.98
N TYR A 128 -8.19 27.88 3.93
CA TYR A 128 -8.45 27.65 5.36
C TYR A 128 -8.46 28.92 6.22
N ALA A 129 -8.12 30.12 5.71
CA ALA A 129 -8.04 31.32 6.56
C ALA A 129 -9.32 31.62 7.33
N LEU A 130 -10.49 31.40 6.72
CA LEU A 130 -11.79 31.66 7.34
C LEU A 130 -12.16 30.68 8.46
N GLN A 131 -11.61 29.46 8.46
CA GLN A 131 -11.99 28.39 9.40
C GLN A 131 -10.93 28.12 10.45
N MET A 132 -9.66 28.14 10.04
CA MET A 132 -8.52 27.77 10.88
C MET A 132 -7.63 28.96 11.21
N GLY A 133 -7.85 30.12 10.59
CA GLY A 133 -7.00 31.31 10.71
C GLY A 133 -5.86 31.34 9.68
N GLU A 134 -5.26 32.51 9.53
CA GLU A 134 -4.17 32.75 8.57
C GLU A 134 -2.94 31.87 8.84
N TRP A 135 -2.17 31.62 7.79
CA TRP A 135 -0.96 30.80 7.82
C TRP A 135 0.01 31.26 8.92
N GLY A 136 0.26 32.57 9.04
CA GLY A 136 1.15 33.13 10.04
C GLY A 136 0.84 32.69 11.47
N LYS A 137 -0.44 32.49 11.79
CA LYS A 137 -0.96 32.16 13.13
C LYS A 137 -0.98 30.66 13.44
N GLN A 138 -0.63 29.79 12.49
CA GLN A 138 -0.66 28.35 12.69
C GLN A 138 0.58 27.80 13.39
N ASP A 139 0.37 26.72 14.13
CA ASP A 139 1.43 25.93 14.76
C ASP A 139 2.35 25.26 13.74
N LYS A 140 3.60 25.03 14.16
CA LYS A 140 4.63 24.40 13.33
C LYS A 140 4.20 23.01 12.83
N GLU A 141 3.50 22.23 13.64
CA GLU A 141 3.03 20.89 13.25
C GLU A 141 1.95 20.95 12.15
N VAL A 142 1.04 21.92 12.25
CA VAL A 142 -0.02 22.14 11.26
C VAL A 142 0.59 22.57 9.93
N LYS A 143 1.50 23.56 9.97
CA LYS A 143 2.26 24.01 8.80
C LYS A 143 3.02 22.87 8.14
N GLN A 144 3.66 22.03 8.95
CA GLN A 144 4.46 20.90 8.48
C GLN A 144 3.60 19.84 7.78
N LYS A 145 2.44 19.49 8.35
CA LYS A 145 1.51 18.55 7.72
C LYS A 145 0.97 19.07 6.39
N PHE A 146 0.60 20.35 6.34
CA PHE A 146 0.08 20.96 5.11
C PHE A 146 1.13 21.02 4.00
N LEU A 147 2.38 21.38 4.33
CA LEU A 147 3.49 21.34 3.37
C LEU A 147 3.75 19.94 2.82
N ASP A 148 3.71 18.94 3.70
CA ASP A 148 3.89 17.54 3.32
C ASP A 148 2.76 17.09 2.38
N GLU A 149 1.52 17.54 2.59
CA GLU A 149 0.38 17.29 1.71
C GLU A 149 0.52 17.95 0.33
N LEU A 150 0.83 19.25 0.28
CA LEU A 150 1.06 19.99 -0.97
C LEU A 150 2.18 19.37 -1.81
N TYR A 151 3.24 18.89 -1.16
CA TYR A 151 4.34 18.22 -1.83
C TYR A 151 3.88 16.96 -2.57
N PHE A 152 3.04 16.13 -1.94
CA PHE A 152 2.50 14.94 -2.61
C PHE A 152 1.55 15.30 -3.76
N GLN A 153 0.72 16.33 -3.60
CA GLN A 153 -0.17 16.82 -4.68
C GLN A 153 0.64 17.21 -5.92
N HIS A 154 1.75 17.94 -5.74
CA HIS A 154 2.67 18.31 -6.83
C HIS A 154 3.35 17.11 -7.49
N LEU A 155 3.76 16.11 -6.71
CA LEU A 155 4.35 14.89 -7.26
C LEU A 155 3.34 14.07 -8.08
N GLU A 156 2.09 14.03 -7.66
CA GLU A 156 1.02 13.36 -8.43
C GLU A 156 0.73 14.09 -9.74
N GLN A 157 0.68 15.43 -9.71
CA GLN A 157 0.44 16.23 -10.90
C GLN A 157 1.55 16.05 -11.95
N ASN A 158 2.82 16.15 -11.54
CA ASN A 158 3.98 15.94 -12.41
C ASN A 158 4.09 14.51 -12.99
N ARG A 159 3.38 13.53 -12.42
CA ARG A 159 3.29 12.17 -12.94
C ARG A 159 2.16 12.00 -13.97
N LYS A 160 1.09 12.79 -13.88
CA LYS A 160 -0.04 12.77 -14.83
C LYS A 160 0.28 13.54 -16.12
N ASP A 161 1.15 14.54 -16.02
CA ASP A 161 1.56 15.38 -17.16
C ASP A 161 2.73 14.76 -17.97
N LYS A 162 3.08 13.48 -17.71
CA LYS A 162 4.09 12.68 -18.43
C LYS A 162 3.43 11.50 -19.14
#